data_AF-A0A424PGS1-F1
#
_entry.id   AF-A0A424PGS1-F1
#
_cell.length_a   1.000
_cell.length_b   1.000
_cell.length_c   1.000
_cell.angle_alpha   90.00
_cell.angle_beta   90.00
_cell.angle_gamma   90.00
#
_symmetry.space_group_name_H-M   'P 1'
#
loop_
_entity.id
_entity.type
_entity.pdbx_description
1 polymer ?
#
loop_
_entity_poly.entity_id
_entity_poly.type
_entity_poly.pdbx_seq_one_letter_code
_entity_poly.pdbx_strand_id
1 'polypeptide(L)' 'MTQAEIRNKIKEIVNENIRYADPKDSINTSKFHGWEAKEFAGKEGYCIQSAEEVLDDIIHDLKSLQREIATSPSLTTS' A
#
# COMPACT_ATOMS: atom_id res chain seq x y z
N MET A 1 -14.81 12.17 -9.30
CA MET A 1 -13.59 12.58 -8.59
C MET A 1 -12.87 13.67 -9.38
N THR A 2 -12.28 14.65 -8.71
CA THR A 2 -11.38 15.65 -9.30
C THR A 2 -9.99 15.06 -9.55
N GLN A 3 -9.20 15.73 -10.38
CA GLN A 3 -7.81 15.32 -10.62
C GLN A 3 -6.95 15.33 -9.34
N ALA A 4 -7.22 16.24 -8.40
CA ALA A 4 -6.51 16.29 -7.13
C ALA A 4 -6.85 15.08 -6.24
N GLU A 5 -8.14 14.71 -6.16
CA GLU A 5 -8.60 13.53 -5.43
C GLU A 5 -8.00 12.25 -6.02
N ILE A 6 -7.97 12.11 -7.35
CA ILE A 6 -7.36 10.95 -8.01
C ILE A 6 -5.87 10.83 -7.64
N ARG A 7 -5.11 11.93 -7.71
CA ARG A 7 -3.69 11.93 -7.32
C ARG A 7 -3.49 11.56 -5.85
N ASN A 8 -4.38 12.01 -4.96
CA ASN A 8 -4.30 11.68 -3.54
C ASN A 8 -4.61 10.20 -3.32
N LYS A 9 -5.67 9.65 -3.92
CA LYS A 9 -6.00 8.22 -3.84
C LYS A 9 -4.87 7.32 -4.35
N ILE A 10 -4.22 7.68 -5.47
CA ILE A 10 -3.07 6.92 -5.99
C ILE A 10 -1.94 6.90 -4.95
N LYS A 11 -1.62 8.04 -4.33
CA LYS A 11 -0.59 8.12 -3.30
C LYS A 11 -0.97 7.30 -2.07
N GLU A 12 -2.22 7.36 -1.64
CA GLU A 12 -2.72 6.57 -0.51
C GLU A 12 -2.57 5.08 -0.79
N ILE A 13 -3.06 4.58 -1.93
CA ILE A 13 -2.93 3.16 -2.32
C ILE A 13 -1.48 2.69 -2.27
N VAL A 14 -0.57 3.44 -2.89
CA VAL A 14 0.86 3.07 -2.92
C VAL A 14 1.48 3.13 -1.53
N ASN A 15 1.23 4.21 -0.78
CA ASN A 15 1.82 4.41 0.54
C ASN A 15 1.27 3.46 1.60
N GLU A 16 0.02 3.02 1.48
CA GLU A 16 -0.56 2.06 2.44
C GLU A 16 -0.05 0.65 2.17
N ASN A 17 -0.01 0.23 0.90
CA ASN A 17 0.49 -1.10 0.53
C ASN A 17 2.00 -1.25 0.79
N ILE A 18 2.82 -0.24 0.46
CA ILE A 18 4.30 -0.37 0.58
C ILE A 18 4.76 -0.65 2.01
N ARG A 19 3.97 -0.24 3.00
CA ARG A 19 4.25 -0.44 4.42
C ARG A 19 4.36 -1.91 4.78
N TYR A 20 3.62 -2.80 4.12
CA TYR A 20 3.64 -4.24 4.39
C TYR A 20 4.95 -4.90 3.96
N ALA A 21 5.70 -4.31 3.03
CA ALA A 21 7.03 -4.75 2.60
C ALA A 21 8.17 -3.94 3.21
N ASP A 22 7.91 -2.87 3.98
CA ASP A 22 8.96 -2.10 4.68
C ASP A 22 9.25 -2.72 6.06
N PRO A 23 10.43 -3.34 6.27
CA PRO A 23 10.76 -4.00 7.52
C PRO A 23 10.82 -3.04 8.71
N LYS A 24 11.00 -1.74 8.47
CA LYS A 24 11.06 -0.69 9.49
C LYS A 24 9.71 -0.08 9.81
N ASP A 25 8.68 -0.35 9.01
CA ASP A 25 7.35 0.14 9.32
C ASP A 25 6.84 -0.51 10.60
N SER A 26 6.05 0.25 11.36
CA SER A 26 5.46 -0.23 12.60
C SER A 26 4.57 -1.46 12.39
N ILE A 27 3.92 -1.61 11.22
CA ILE A 27 3.10 -2.78 10.90
C ILE A 27 3.93 -4.08 10.87
N ASN A 28 5.17 -4.00 10.38
CA ASN A 28 6.08 -5.14 10.30
C ASN A 28 6.81 -5.41 11.59
N THR A 29 7.20 -4.36 12.32
CA THR A 29 7.90 -4.51 13.60
C THR A 29 6.97 -4.94 14.73
N SER A 30 5.71 -4.52 14.70
CA SER A 30 4.71 -4.85 15.74
C SER A 30 4.21 -6.29 15.71
N LYS A 31 4.41 -7.02 14.61
CA LYS A 31 4.02 -8.45 14.52
C LYS A 31 4.92 -9.37 15.33
N PHE A 32 6.11 -8.91 15.73
CA PHE A 32 7.08 -9.68 16.49
C PHE A 32 6.93 -9.43 18.00
N HIS A 33 7.08 -10.48 18.81
CA HIS A 33 6.99 -10.39 20.26
C HIS A 33 8.13 -11.12 20.96
N GLY A 34 8.45 -10.71 22.19
CA GLY A 34 9.46 -11.37 23.01
C GLY A 34 10.85 -11.40 22.37
N TRP A 35 11.40 -12.59 22.17
CA TRP A 35 12.73 -12.78 21.58
C TRP A 35 12.74 -12.47 20.07
N GLU A 36 11.64 -12.75 19.36
CA GLU A 36 11.51 -12.50 17.92
C GLU A 36 11.62 -11.01 17.61
N ALA A 37 11.10 -10.14 18.49
CA ALA A 37 11.22 -8.69 18.32
C ALA A 37 12.68 -8.21 18.40
N LYS A 38 13.51 -8.86 19.23
CA LYS A 38 14.94 -8.52 19.33
C LYS A 38 15.74 -9.05 18.14
N GLU A 39 15.30 -10.18 17.58
CA GLU A 39 16.05 -10.87 16.54
C GLU A 39 15.64 -10.46 15.13
N PHE A 40 14.37 -10.16 14.88
CA PHE A 40 13.82 -10.05 13.51
C PHE A 40 13.15 -8.72 13.19
N ALA A 41 12.70 -7.95 14.18
CA ALA A 41 12.06 -6.66 13.90
C ALA A 41 13.05 -5.71 13.19
N GLY A 42 12.63 -5.11 12.08
CA GLY A 42 13.48 -4.19 11.30
C GLY A 42 14.45 -4.87 10.34
N LYS A 43 14.49 -6.20 10.26
CA LYS A 43 15.37 -6.92 9.33
C LYS A 43 14.73 -7.15 7.98
N GLU A 44 15.51 -6.97 6.92
CA GLU A 44 15.14 -7.32 5.55
C GLU A 44 14.67 -8.78 5.46
N GLY A 45 13.61 -9.01 4.67
CA GLY A 45 12.98 -10.33 4.52
C GLY A 45 12.04 -10.74 5.66
N TYR A 46 11.95 -9.96 6.73
CA TYR A 46 11.05 -10.20 7.87
C TYR A 46 9.80 -9.32 7.81
N CYS A 47 9.22 -9.20 6.60
CA CYS A 47 8.02 -8.41 6.31
C CYS A 47 6.75 -9.29 6.27
N ILE A 48 5.56 -8.71 6.44
CA ILE A 48 4.27 -9.43 6.39
C ILE A 48 4.09 -9.98 4.98
N GLN A 49 4.49 -9.21 3.98
CA GLN A 49 4.47 -9.58 2.58
C GLN A 49 5.84 -9.33 1.95
N SER A 50 6.15 -10.10 0.92
CA SER A 50 7.26 -9.82 0.01
C SER A 50 7.00 -8.55 -0.81
N ALA A 51 8.05 -7.99 -1.42
CA ALA A 51 7.92 -6.84 -2.30
C ALA A 51 7.09 -7.18 -3.55
N GLU A 52 7.17 -8.42 -4.02
CA GLU A 52 6.40 -8.96 -5.15
C GLU A 52 4.90 -9.02 -4.83
N GLU A 53 4.52 -9.54 -3.66
CA GLU A 53 3.12 -9.56 -3.22
C GLU A 53 2.56 -8.14 -3.08
N VAL A 54 3.32 -7.22 -2.48
CA VAL A 54 2.92 -5.82 -2.34
C VAL A 54 2.77 -5.13 -3.71
N LEU A 55 3.63 -5.45 -4.68
CA LEU A 55 3.49 -4.94 -6.04
C LEU A 55 2.18 -5.42 -6.69
N ASP A 56 1.86 -6.70 -6.53
CA ASP A 56 0.61 -7.27 -7.04
C ASP A 56 -0.62 -6.62 -6.41
N ASP A 57 -0.59 -6.35 -5.09
CA ASP A 57 -1.67 -5.67 -4.37
C ASP A 57 -1.84 -4.21 -4.83
N ILE A 58 -0.73 -3.46 -4.98
CA ILE A 58 -0.77 -2.09 -5.54
C ILE A 58 -1.41 -2.10 -6.94
N ILE A 59 -1.03 -3.04 -7.80
CA ILE A 59 -1.60 -3.15 -9.15
C ILE A 59 -3.09 -3.50 -9.07
N HIS A 60 -3.49 -4.42 -8.18
CA HIS A 60 -4.88 -4.80 -7.98
C HIS A 60 -5.73 -3.59 -7.56
N ASP A 61 -5.27 -2.84 -6.57
CA ASP A 61 -5.98 -1.67 -6.03
C ASP A 61 -6.05 -0.53 -7.03
N LEU A 62 -4.97 -0.26 -7.77
CA LEU A 62 -4.97 0.75 -8.84
C LEU A 62 -5.92 0.36 -9.99
N LYS A 63 -6.04 -0.92 -10.33
CA LYS A 63 -7.07 -1.40 -11.27
C LYS A 63 -8.48 -1.25 -10.70
N SER A 64 -8.66 -1.37 -9.39
CA SER A 64 -9.93 -1.08 -8.72
C SER A 64 -10.28 0.41 -8.84
N LEU A 65 -9.33 1.30 -8.53
CA LEU A 65 -9.48 2.75 -8.68
C LEU A 65 -9.76 3.15 -10.14
N GLN A 66 -9.07 2.53 -11.10
CA GLN A 66 -9.32 2.75 -12.53
C GLN A 66 -10.78 2.45 -12.90
N ARG A 67 -11.33 1.32 -12.39
CA ARG A 67 -12.73 0.96 -12.60
C ARG A 67 -13.67 1.97 -11.96
N GLU A 68 -13.41 2.39 -10.71
CA GLU A 68 -14.21 3.42 -10.00
C GLU A 68 -14.28 4.72 -10.80
N ILE A 69 -13.13 5.20 -11.30
CA ILE A 69 -13.03 6.41 -12.12
C ILE A 69 -13.80 6.24 -13.44
N ALA A 70 -13.65 5.10 -14.12
CA ALA A 70 -14.33 4.83 -15.38
C ALA A 70 -15.86 4.73 -15.24
N THR A 71 -16.34 4.21 -14.10
CA THR A 71 -17.77 4.12 -13.78
C THR A 71 -18.37 5.42 -13.23
N SER A 72 -17.52 6.40 -12.89
CA SER A 72 -17.95 7.73 -12.46
C SER A 72 -18.14 8.62 -13.68
N PRO A 73 -19.37 8.90 -14.15
CA PRO A 73 -19.58 9.77 -15.30
C PRO A 73 -18.95 11.14 -15.03
N SER A 74 -18.18 11.60 -16.00
CA SER A 74 -17.41 12.84 -16.00
C SER A 74 -18.09 13.99 -15.27
N LEU A 75 -17.50 14.45 -14.17
CA LEU A 75 -17.62 15.86 -13.78
C LEU A 75 -16.80 16.62 -14.81
N THR A 76 -17.53 17.25 -15.71
CA THR A 76 -17.08 18.17 -16.75
C THR A 76 -15.92 19.04 -16.30
N THR A 77 -14.93 19.11 -17.18
CA THR A 77 -13.93 20.18 -17.28
C THR A 77 -14.46 21.53 -16.78
N SER A 78 -13.78 22.08 -15.77
CA SER A 78 -13.76 23.50 -15.43
C SER A 78 -12.32 23.92 -15.22
#